data_AF-A0A0H3WU37-F1
#
_entry.id   AF-A0A0H3WU37-F1
#
_cell.length_a   1.000
_cell.length_b   1.000
_cell.length_c   1.000
_cell.angle_alpha   90.00
_cell.angle_beta   90.00
_cell.angle_gamma   90.00
#
_symmetry.space_group_name_H-M   'P 1'
#
loop_
_entity.id
_entity.type
_entity.pdbx_description
1 polymer ?
#
loop_
_entity_poly.entity_id
_entity_poly.type
_entity_poly.pdbx_seq_one_letter_code
_entity_poly.pdbx_strand_id
1 'polypeptide(L)' 'MTLRLTRLEDALAVSPDTVSRDVAAKLDRAGRTLDAVLRTPLTPPQHARARTQKQAVTAAQAILESLSRRYSTSYGKLP' A
#
# COMPACT_ATOMS: atom_id res chain seq x y z
N MET A 1 -13.53 17.26 13.86
CA MET A 1 -12.62 16.28 14.50
C MET A 1 -12.45 15.10 13.57
N THR A 2 -11.28 14.91 12.96
CA THR A 2 -10.97 13.67 12.23
C THR A 2 -10.34 12.69 13.21
N LEU A 3 -11.08 11.63 13.59
CA LEU A 3 -10.53 10.50 14.34
C LEU A 3 -9.42 9.87 13.51
N ARG A 4 -8.17 10.03 13.94
CA ARG A 4 -7.00 9.33 13.40
C ARG A 4 -6.81 8.09 14.25
N LEU A 5 -6.99 6.92 13.65
CA LEU A 5 -7.07 5.64 14.37
C LEU A 5 -5.74 4.88 14.29
N THR A 6 -4.83 5.25 13.40
CA THR A 6 -3.55 4.56 13.21
C THR A 6 -2.36 5.50 12.99
N ARG A 7 -1.15 5.05 13.35
CA ARG A 7 0.12 5.78 13.12
C ARG A 7 0.34 6.12 11.63
N LEU A 8 -0.19 5.31 10.72
CA LEU A 8 -0.10 5.55 9.28
C LEU A 8 -0.97 6.76 8.87
N GLU A 9 -2.19 6.86 9.41
CA GLU A 9 -3.09 7.99 9.15
C GLU A 9 -2.55 9.30 9.73
N ASP A 10 -1.87 9.25 10.88
CA ASP A 10 -1.17 10.41 11.46
C ASP A 10 -0.03 10.90 10.56
N ALA A 11 0.81 9.98 10.08
CA ALA A 11 1.91 10.31 9.17
C ALA A 11 1.39 10.88 7.84
N LEU A 12 0.32 10.28 7.29
CA LEU A 12 -0.35 10.77 6.07
C LEU A 12 -0.96 12.16 6.26
N ALA A 13 -1.44 12.51 7.45
CA ALA A 13 -1.99 13.84 7.66
C ALA A 13 -0.92 14.93 7.83
N VAL A 14 0.31 14.57 8.23
CA VAL A 14 1.44 15.50 8.36
C VAL A 14 2.16 15.70 7.02
N SER A 15 2.35 14.62 6.26
CA SER A 15 3.08 14.66 4.99
C SER A 15 2.50 13.64 4.01
N PRO A 16 1.29 13.89 3.49
CA PRO A 16 0.53 12.91 2.70
C PRO A 16 1.33 12.42 1.50
N ASP A 17 1.94 13.34 0.77
CA ASP A 17 2.63 13.06 -0.48
C ASP A 17 3.92 12.23 -0.28
N THR A 18 4.73 12.58 0.73
CA THR A 18 5.97 11.86 1.05
C THR A 18 5.69 10.46 1.62
N VAL A 19 4.74 10.37 2.56
CA VAL A 19 4.40 9.09 3.20
C VAL A 19 3.71 8.15 2.21
N SER A 20 2.79 8.66 1.38
CA SER A 20 2.17 7.85 0.33
C SER A 20 3.19 7.32 -0.67
N ARG A 21 4.17 8.13 -1.10
CA ARG A 21 5.22 7.67 -2.01
C ARG A 21 6.12 6.59 -1.40
N ASP A 22 6.54 6.76 -0.15
CA ASP A 22 7.38 5.76 0.54
C ASP A 22 6.65 4.42 0.73
N VAL A 23 5.39 4.46 1.17
CA VAL A 23 4.58 3.25 1.32
C VAL A 23 4.29 2.60 -0.04
N ALA A 24 4.00 3.39 -1.06
CA ALA A 24 3.82 2.88 -2.43
C ALA A 24 5.08 2.17 -2.93
N ALA A 25 6.26 2.77 -2.75
CA ALA A 25 7.53 2.16 -3.16
C ALA A 25 7.81 0.82 -2.46
N LYS A 26 7.46 0.71 -1.17
CA LYS A 26 7.58 -0.54 -0.40
C LYS A 26 6.62 -1.62 -0.90
N LEU A 27 5.36 -1.25 -1.16
CA LEU A 27 4.36 -2.17 -1.70
C LEU A 27 4.74 -2.65 -3.11
N ASP A 28 5.25 -1.76 -3.96
CA ASP A 28 5.75 -2.09 -5.29
C ASP A 28 6.92 -3.09 -5.21
N ARG A 29 7.88 -2.84 -4.33
CA ARG A 29 9.01 -3.77 -4.13
C ARG A 29 8.54 -5.13 -3.65
N ALA A 30 7.59 -5.17 -2.72
CA ALA A 30 6.99 -6.42 -2.25
C ALA A 30 6.26 -7.15 -3.37
N GLY A 31 5.48 -6.44 -4.19
CA GLY A 31 4.79 -6.97 -5.37
C GLY A 31 5.75 -7.61 -6.36
N ARG A 32 6.83 -6.89 -6.75
CA ARG A 32 7.86 -7.43 -7.65
C ARG A 32 8.57 -8.66 -7.08
N THR A 33 8.84 -8.67 -5.77
CA THR A 33 9.45 -9.82 -5.09
C THR A 33 8.54 -11.04 -5.15
N LEU A 34 7.24 -10.85 -4.89
CA LEU A 34 6.25 -11.92 -4.97
C LEU A 34 6.04 -12.41 -6.40
N ASP A 35 6.08 -11.51 -7.39
CA ASP A 35 6.06 -11.89 -8.81
C ASP A 35 7.26 -12.76 -9.20
N ALA A 36 8.46 -12.42 -8.71
CA ALA A 36 9.64 -13.24 -8.91
C ALA A 36 9.49 -14.62 -8.25
N VAL A 37 9.02 -14.66 -7.00
CA VAL A 37 8.78 -15.91 -6.26
C VAL A 37 7.75 -16.80 -6.95
N LEU A 38 6.65 -16.24 -7.44
CA LEU A 38 5.60 -16.99 -8.14
C LEU A 38 6.05 -17.57 -9.49
N ARG A 39 7.14 -17.06 -10.08
CA ARG A 39 7.76 -17.62 -11.30
C ARG A 39 8.72 -18.77 -11.00
N THR A 40 9.08 -18.99 -9.75
CA THR A 40 9.91 -20.13 -9.34
C THR A 40 9.08 -21.38 -9.13
N PRO A 41 9.64 -22.58 -9.31
CA PRO A 41 8.94 -23.81 -8.98
C PRO A 41 8.75 -23.89 -7.46
N LEU A 42 7.51 -23.71 -7.03
CA LEU A 42 7.07 -23.79 -5.65
C LEU A 42 6.22 -25.04 -5.43
N THR A 43 6.24 -25.57 -4.22
CA THR A 43 5.24 -26.58 -3.82
C THR A 43 3.85 -25.94 -3.81
N PRO A 44 2.76 -26.72 -4.03
CA PRO A 44 1.39 -26.19 -3.98
C PRO A 44 1.05 -25.31 -2.77
N PRO A 45 1.42 -25.65 -1.51
CA PRO A 45 1.14 -24.79 -0.36
C PRO A 45 1.95 -23.48 -0.38
N GLN A 46 3.21 -23.51 -0.85
CA GLN A 46 4.02 -22.31 -0.99
C GLN A 46 3.46 -21.37 -2.06
N HIS A 47 3.00 -21.93 -3.18
CA HIS A 47 2.36 -21.16 -4.25
C HIS A 47 1.06 -20.51 -3.78
N ALA A 48 0.21 -21.25 -3.04
CA ALA A 48 -1.01 -20.70 -2.44
C ALA A 48 -0.69 -19.54 -1.50
N ARG A 49 0.31 -19.71 -0.61
CA ARG A 49 0.76 -18.64 0.30
C ARG A 49 1.27 -17.41 -0.44
N ALA A 50 2.11 -17.59 -1.45
CA ALA A 50 2.65 -16.49 -2.25
C ALA A 50 1.53 -15.74 -3.02
N ARG A 51 0.50 -16.46 -3.51
CA ARG A 51 -0.69 -15.83 -4.10
C ARG A 51 -1.48 -15.01 -3.09
N THR A 52 -1.73 -15.53 -1.89
CA THR A 52 -2.42 -14.78 -0.83
C THR A 52 -1.64 -13.52 -0.44
N GLN A 53 -0.31 -13.62 -0.33
CA GLN A 53 0.54 -12.46 -0.05
C GLN A 53 0.46 -11.42 -1.18
N LYS A 54 0.44 -11.85 -2.44
CA LYS A 54 0.30 -10.94 -3.58
C LYS A 54 -1.06 -10.22 -3.56
N GLN A 55 -2.14 -10.94 -3.27
CA GLN A 55 -3.47 -10.35 -3.13
C GLN A 55 -3.51 -9.31 -2.00
N ALA A 56 -2.86 -9.58 -0.87
CA ALA A 56 -2.76 -8.64 0.24
C ALA A 56 -1.98 -7.37 -0.15
N VAL A 57 -0.89 -7.49 -0.92
CA VAL A 57 -0.14 -6.32 -1.43
C VAL A 57 -0.99 -5.48 -2.38
N THR A 58 -1.71 -6.12 -3.30
CA THR A 58 -2.63 -5.40 -4.22
C THR A 58 -3.75 -4.69 -3.45
N ALA A 59 -4.33 -5.34 -2.45
CA ALA A 59 -5.34 -4.71 -1.59
C ALA A 59 -4.77 -3.51 -0.83
N ALA A 60 -3.54 -3.63 -0.29
CA ALA A 60 -2.87 -2.52 0.38
C ALA A 60 -2.60 -1.34 -0.55
N GLN A 61 -2.22 -1.58 -1.81
CA GLN A 61 -2.06 -0.52 -2.82
C GLN A 61 -3.38 0.21 -3.08
N ALA A 62 -4.50 -0.52 -3.23
CA ALA A 62 -5.82 0.08 -3.42
C ALA A 62 -6.28 0.92 -2.21
N ILE A 63 -6.01 0.45 -0.99
CA ILE A 63 -6.29 1.20 0.23
C ILE A 63 -5.46 2.49 0.27
N LEU A 64 -4.15 2.40 -0.03
CA LEU A 64 -3.26 3.56 -0.06
C LEU A 64 -3.69 4.60 -1.10
N GLU A 65 -4.12 4.16 -2.28
CA GLU A 65 -4.64 5.03 -3.34
C GLU A 65 -5.93 5.74 -2.89
N SER A 66 -6.85 5.01 -2.24
CA SER A 66 -8.06 5.58 -1.65
C SER A 66 -7.76 6.63 -0.58
N LEU A 67 -6.83 6.34 0.34
CA LEU A 67 -6.38 7.28 1.35
C LEU A 67 -5.72 8.51 0.72
N SER A 68 -4.83 8.32 -0.25
CA SER A 68 -4.14 9.41 -0.95
C SER A 68 -5.13 10.34 -1.65
N ARG A 69 -6.15 9.78 -2.33
CA ARG A 69 -7.26 10.57 -2.91
C ARG A 69 -8.00 11.38 -1.85
N ARG A 70 -8.33 10.77 -0.71
CA ARG A 70 -9.05 11.41 0.40
C ARG A 70 -8.25 12.55 1.02
N TYR A 71 -6.95 12.34 1.27
CA TYR A 71 -6.08 13.38 1.80
C TYR A 71 -5.76 14.47 0.77
N SER A 72 -5.66 14.13 -0.53
CA SER A 72 -5.51 15.11 -1.60
C SER A 72 -6.76 15.97 -1.80
N THR A 73 -7.96 15.45 -1.54
CA THR A 73 -9.22 16.23 -1.62
C THR A 73 -9.52 16.99 -0.33
N SER A 74 -9.11 16.48 0.83
CA SER A 74 -9.32 17.16 2.13
C SER A 74 -8.23 18.18 2.49
N TYR A 75 -7.01 18.05 1.94
CA TYR A 75 -5.88 18.96 2.17
C TYR A 75 -5.31 19.55 0.86
N GLY A 76 -6.00 19.36 -0.26
CA GLY A 76 -5.68 19.98 -1.53
C GLY A 76 -5.66 21.49 -1.39
N LYS A 77 -4.50 22.07 -1.67
CA LYS A 77 -4.25 23.52 -1.76
C LYS A 77 -5.42 24.23 -2.44
N LEU A 78 -5.91 25.29 -1.78
CA LEU A 78 -6.60 26.39 -2.44
C LEU A 78 -5.76 26.83 -3.67
N PRO A 79 -6.43 27.19 -4.79
CA PRO A 79 -5.75 27.67 -6.00
C PRO A 79 -4.80 28.85 -5.73
#